data_AF-A0A1J9U8B5-F1
#
_entry.id   AF-A0A1J9U8B5-F1
#
_cell.length_a   1.000
_cell.length_b   1.000
_cell.length_c   1.000
_cell.angle_alpha   90.00
_cell.angle_beta   90.00
_cell.angle_gamma   90.00
#
_symmetry.space_group_name_H-M   'P 1'
#
loop_
_entity.id
_entity.type
_entity.pdbx_description
1 polymer ?
#
loop_
_entity_poly.entity_id
_entity_poly.type
_entity_poly.pdbx_seq_one_letter_code
_entity_poly.pdbx_strand_id
1 'polypeptide(L)'
;MKLVIPKQHGAWAMLVIPFLLSVILGKPTMYHIPLFLAWFFIYLATYPFLTYIKQRRKKEYLHAAIVYFMIAFVFGMVSLLYEWRILLFVVVMIPLFIVNMYYARQKNERALLNDMSAIIVFCIGGLVSYYFSMKLIDKTALFITLISFLYFLGSTFYVKTMIREKNNPKYRLISWGYHILLTIIVFAINPWCSLIFIPSVIRAIMLYGKKISIIKVGVLEIANSVYFLIITVIIMKYAI
;
A
#
# COMPACT_ATOMS: atom_id res chain seq x y z
N MET A 1 14.06 -22.98 -10.08
CA MET A 1 13.23 -22.80 -8.87
C MET A 1 11.87 -22.21 -9.29
N LYS A 2 10.75 -22.63 -8.71
CA LYS A 2 9.44 -22.00 -9.01
C LYS A 2 9.43 -20.58 -8.43
N LEU A 3 8.97 -19.60 -9.21
CA LEU A 3 8.80 -18.22 -8.76
C LEU A 3 7.81 -18.16 -7.58
N VAL A 4 8.27 -17.66 -6.44
CA VAL A 4 7.43 -17.45 -5.24
C VAL A 4 6.99 -15.99 -5.23
N ILE A 5 5.72 -15.75 -5.55
CA ILE A 5 5.17 -14.41 -5.76
C ILE A 5 3.94 -14.20 -4.85
N PRO A 6 3.75 -13.00 -4.26
CA PRO A 6 2.54 -12.66 -3.51
C PRO A 6 1.27 -12.78 -4.37
N LYS A 7 0.30 -13.58 -3.91
CA LYS A 7 -0.98 -13.79 -4.61
C LYS A 7 -2.04 -12.70 -4.35
N GLN A 8 -1.66 -11.61 -3.68
CA GLN A 8 -2.60 -10.61 -3.20
C GLN A 8 -2.70 -9.45 -4.19
N HIS A 9 -3.71 -9.46 -5.07
CA HIS A 9 -3.87 -8.45 -6.12
C HIS A 9 -3.91 -7.01 -5.57
N GLY A 10 -4.63 -6.76 -4.47
CA GLY A 10 -4.71 -5.41 -3.87
C GLY A 10 -3.40 -4.88 -3.28
N ALA A 11 -2.50 -5.76 -2.82
CA ALA A 11 -1.22 -5.33 -2.27
C ALA A 11 -0.26 -4.79 -3.36
N TRP A 12 -0.45 -5.19 -4.62
CA TRP A 12 0.29 -4.61 -5.75
C TRP A 12 -0.10 -3.15 -5.99
N ALA A 13 -1.38 -2.81 -5.85
CA ALA A 13 -1.80 -1.41 -5.93
C ALA A 13 -1.20 -0.59 -4.78
N MET A 14 -1.18 -1.13 -3.57
CA MET A 14 -0.54 -0.47 -2.41
C MET A 14 0.96 -0.27 -2.63
N LEU A 15 1.65 -1.19 -3.28
CA LEU A 15 3.07 -1.07 -3.63
C LEU A 15 3.33 0.08 -4.63
N VAL A 16 2.52 0.14 -5.67
CA VAL A 16 2.79 0.94 -6.88
C VAL A 16 2.21 2.34 -6.76
N ILE A 17 0.99 2.49 -6.25
CA ILE A 17 0.23 3.74 -6.36
C ILE A 17 0.83 4.87 -5.52
N PRO A 18 1.14 4.71 -4.21
CA PRO A 18 1.78 5.78 -3.43
C PRO A 18 3.14 6.18 -3.99
N PHE A 19 3.89 5.19 -4.50
CA PHE A 19 5.19 5.42 -5.14
C PHE A 19 5.04 6.26 -6.40
N LEU A 20 4.21 5.82 -7.36
CA LEU A 20 4.01 6.55 -8.62
C LEU A 20 3.41 7.94 -8.39
N LEU A 21 2.45 8.07 -7.49
CA LEU A 21 1.86 9.36 -7.13
C LEU A 21 2.95 10.34 -6.65
N SER A 22 3.89 9.85 -5.85
CA SER A 22 5.02 10.63 -5.34
C SER A 22 6.05 10.99 -6.42
N VAL A 23 6.29 10.10 -7.38
CA VAL A 23 7.12 10.41 -8.56
C VAL A 23 6.49 11.54 -9.37
N ILE A 24 5.19 11.42 -9.68
CA ILE A 24 4.46 12.34 -10.56
C ILE A 24 4.32 13.73 -9.93
N LEU A 25 3.98 13.79 -8.64
CA LEU A 25 3.74 15.05 -7.92
C LEU A 25 4.99 15.66 -7.29
N GLY A 26 6.09 14.91 -7.25
CA GLY A 26 7.41 15.42 -6.89
C GLY A 26 8.18 15.86 -8.12
N LYS A 27 9.45 15.41 -8.18
CA LYS A 27 10.33 15.64 -9.34
C LYS A 27 10.85 14.29 -9.87
N PRO A 28 10.32 13.80 -11.01
CA PRO A 28 10.79 12.56 -11.62
C PRO A 28 12.29 12.61 -11.92
N THR A 29 12.98 11.49 -11.69
CA THR A 29 14.40 11.31 -12.02
C THR A 29 14.64 9.87 -12.45
N MET A 30 15.67 9.62 -13.26
CA MET A 30 16.01 8.27 -13.72
C MET A 30 16.38 7.33 -12.56
N TYR A 31 16.88 7.88 -11.44
CA TYR A 31 17.19 7.12 -10.23
C TYR A 31 15.97 6.55 -9.52
N HIS A 32 14.75 6.96 -9.87
CA HIS A 32 13.54 6.29 -9.37
C HIS A 32 13.39 4.86 -9.91
N ILE A 33 14.02 4.53 -11.04
CA ILE A 33 13.99 3.17 -11.60
C ILE A 33 14.69 2.19 -10.65
N PRO A 34 15.97 2.37 -10.28
CA PRO A 34 16.61 1.51 -9.29
C PRO A 34 15.92 1.57 -7.93
N LEU A 35 15.40 2.74 -7.51
CA LEU A 35 14.65 2.84 -6.25
C LEU A 35 13.39 1.95 -6.26
N PHE A 36 12.60 2.01 -7.34
CA PHE A 36 11.40 1.19 -7.50
C PHE A 36 11.75 -0.29 -7.57
N LEU A 37 12.83 -0.67 -8.27
CA LEU A 37 13.29 -2.05 -8.32
C LEU A 37 13.70 -2.56 -6.93
N ALA A 38 14.46 -1.77 -6.16
CA ALA A 38 14.80 -2.11 -4.78
C ALA A 38 13.54 -2.33 -3.93
N TRP A 39 12.60 -1.38 -3.99
CA TRP A 39 11.31 -1.44 -3.28
C TRP A 39 10.47 -2.66 -3.68
N PHE A 40 10.36 -2.91 -4.97
CA PHE A 40 9.64 -4.04 -5.55
C PHE A 40 10.22 -5.38 -5.08
N PHE A 41 11.54 -5.53 -5.11
CA PHE A 41 12.20 -6.75 -4.65
C PHE A 41 12.15 -6.94 -3.13
N ILE A 42 12.16 -5.85 -2.32
CA ILE A 42 11.88 -5.94 -0.88
C ILE A 42 10.47 -6.50 -0.62
N TYR A 43 9.49 -5.99 -1.36
CA TYR A 43 8.12 -6.50 -1.27
C TYR A 43 8.03 -7.97 -1.70
N LEU A 44 8.69 -8.35 -2.81
CA LEU A 44 8.76 -9.75 -3.24
C LEU A 44 9.45 -10.63 -2.21
N ALA A 45 10.50 -10.17 -1.54
CA ALA A 45 11.24 -10.89 -0.49
C ALA A 45 10.41 -11.09 0.77
N THR A 46 9.54 -10.13 1.10
CA THR A 46 8.71 -10.16 2.30
C THR A 46 7.78 -11.37 2.34
N TYR A 47 7.16 -11.74 1.22
CA TYR A 47 6.24 -12.89 1.16
C TYR A 47 6.89 -14.25 1.46
N PRO A 48 7.96 -14.70 0.76
CA PRO A 48 8.66 -15.92 1.08
C PRO A 48 9.32 -15.85 2.46
N PHE A 49 9.82 -14.69 2.90
CA PHE A 49 10.39 -14.53 4.24
C PHE A 49 9.36 -14.78 5.35
N LEU A 50 8.20 -14.12 5.29
CA LEU A 50 7.12 -14.34 6.27
C LEU A 50 6.56 -15.77 6.18
N THR A 51 6.52 -16.36 4.98
CA THR A 51 6.12 -17.76 4.79
C THR A 51 7.11 -18.72 5.44
N TYR A 52 8.42 -18.45 5.34
CA TYR A 52 9.46 -19.22 6.01
C TYR A 52 9.35 -19.12 7.53
N ILE A 53 9.03 -17.94 8.08
CA ILE A 53 8.79 -17.76 9.53
C ILE A 53 7.67 -18.69 10.01
N LYS A 54 6.59 -18.82 9.23
CA LYS A 54 5.47 -19.72 9.49
C LYS A 54 5.83 -21.20 9.31
N GLN A 55 6.70 -21.52 8.34
CA GLN A 55 7.05 -22.88 7.94
C GLN A 55 8.57 -23.08 7.89
N ARG A 56 9.24 -23.00 9.05
CA ARG A 56 10.71 -23.02 9.17
C ARG A 56 11.41 -24.23 8.54
N ARG A 57 10.70 -25.35 8.36
CA ARG A 57 11.23 -26.56 7.71
C ARG A 57 11.40 -26.40 6.20
N LYS A 58 10.64 -25.50 5.55
CA LYS A 58 10.68 -25.28 4.10
C LYS A 58 11.73 -24.24 3.73
N LYS A 59 12.99 -24.68 3.68
CA LYS A 59 14.13 -23.81 3.36
C LYS A 59 14.04 -23.15 1.98
N GLU A 60 13.27 -23.72 1.03
CA GLU A 60 13.04 -23.11 -0.29
C GLU A 60 12.56 -21.65 -0.23
N TYR A 61 11.72 -21.32 0.76
CA TYR A 61 11.23 -19.95 0.97
C TYR A 61 12.32 -19.03 1.50
N LEU A 62 13.22 -19.53 2.36
CA LEU A 62 14.36 -18.74 2.82
C LEU A 62 15.31 -18.43 1.66
N HIS A 63 15.62 -19.41 0.80
CA HIS A 63 16.46 -19.20 -0.37
C HIS A 63 15.83 -18.16 -1.32
N ALA A 64 14.52 -18.28 -1.60
CA ALA A 64 13.81 -17.29 -2.42
C ALA A 64 13.86 -15.87 -1.81
N ALA A 65 13.67 -15.76 -0.49
CA ALA A 65 13.78 -14.48 0.20
C ALA A 65 15.19 -13.87 0.09
N ILE A 66 16.24 -14.68 0.32
CA ILE A 66 17.63 -14.24 0.20
C ILE A 66 17.94 -13.74 -1.21
N VAL A 67 17.52 -14.47 -2.25
CA VAL A 67 17.72 -14.04 -3.65
C VAL A 67 17.06 -12.69 -3.91
N TYR A 68 15.80 -12.50 -3.51
CA TYR A 68 15.13 -11.21 -3.70
C TYR A 68 15.77 -10.09 -2.87
N PHE A 69 16.21 -10.36 -1.64
CA PHE A 69 16.93 -9.37 -0.83
C PHE A 69 18.29 -8.99 -1.42
N MET A 70 19.03 -9.93 -2.03
CA MET A 70 20.28 -9.61 -2.72
C MET A 70 20.03 -8.70 -3.93
N ILE A 71 19.00 -8.98 -4.72
CA ILE A 71 18.63 -8.12 -5.87
C ILE A 71 18.21 -6.73 -5.36
N ALA A 72 17.38 -6.68 -4.31
CA ALA A 72 16.99 -5.43 -3.68
C ALA A 72 18.19 -4.64 -3.15
N PHE A 73 19.19 -5.32 -2.59
CA PHE A 73 20.42 -4.69 -2.09
C PHE A 73 21.23 -4.04 -3.22
N VAL A 74 21.38 -4.72 -4.36
CA VAL A 74 22.10 -4.17 -5.53
C VAL A 74 21.45 -2.89 -6.02
N PHE A 75 20.14 -2.90 -6.29
CA PHE A 75 19.41 -1.69 -6.73
C PHE A 75 19.31 -0.63 -5.62
N GLY A 76 19.20 -1.06 -4.38
CA GLY A 76 19.20 -0.21 -3.20
C GLY A 76 20.51 0.57 -3.10
N MET A 77 21.65 -0.08 -3.32
CA MET A 77 22.96 0.57 -3.29
C MET A 77 23.05 1.70 -4.33
N VAL A 78 22.60 1.47 -5.56
CA VAL A 78 22.52 2.52 -6.59
C VAL A 78 21.67 3.70 -6.13
N SER A 79 20.56 3.42 -5.44
CA SER A 79 19.67 4.45 -4.91
C SER A 79 20.31 5.23 -3.75
N LEU A 80 21.07 4.55 -2.89
CA LEU A 80 21.77 5.15 -1.75
C LEU A 80 22.89 6.09 -2.18
N LEU A 81 23.54 5.83 -3.33
CA LEU A 81 24.50 6.77 -3.90
C LEU A 81 23.87 8.11 -4.30
N TYR A 82 22.58 8.09 -4.67
CA TYR A 82 21.84 9.30 -5.02
C TYR A 82 21.22 10.00 -3.79
N GLU A 83 20.71 9.23 -2.83
CA GLU A 83 20.19 9.75 -1.57
C GLU A 83 20.31 8.73 -0.43
N TRP A 84 21.33 8.87 0.40
CA TRP A 84 21.57 7.92 1.49
C TRP A 84 20.58 8.07 2.65
N ARG A 85 19.97 9.26 2.83
CA ARG A 85 19.06 9.53 3.96
C ARG A 85 17.76 8.73 3.88
N ILE A 86 17.47 8.09 2.74
CA ILE A 86 16.36 7.14 2.63
C ILE A 86 16.47 5.98 3.64
N LEU A 87 17.69 5.68 4.14
CA LEU A 87 17.90 4.71 5.21
C LEU A 87 17.15 5.06 6.49
N LEU A 88 16.96 6.35 6.80
CA LEU A 88 16.21 6.77 7.99
C LEU A 88 14.76 6.28 7.93
N PHE A 89 14.13 6.28 6.75
CA PHE A 89 12.78 5.76 6.56
C PHE A 89 12.75 4.23 6.71
N VAL A 90 13.79 3.54 6.23
CA VAL A 90 13.93 2.08 6.44
C VAL A 90 13.96 1.76 7.93
N VAL A 91 14.69 2.54 8.75
CA VAL A 91 14.70 2.36 10.21
C VAL A 91 13.29 2.51 10.79
N VAL A 92 12.53 3.51 10.36
CA VAL A 92 11.12 3.72 10.79
C VAL A 92 10.20 2.56 10.39
N MET A 93 10.50 1.86 9.28
CA MET A 93 9.71 0.73 8.82
C MET A 93 10.00 -0.58 9.60
N ILE A 94 11.13 -0.68 10.31
CA ILE A 94 11.51 -1.91 11.04
C ILE A 94 10.48 -2.30 12.11
N PRO A 95 10.01 -1.42 13.02
CA PRO A 95 8.97 -1.77 13.99
C PRO A 95 7.67 -2.29 13.34
N LEU A 96 7.26 -1.68 12.22
CA LEU A 96 6.06 -2.11 11.47
C LEU A 96 6.27 -3.49 10.84
N PHE A 97 7.47 -3.78 10.35
CA PHE A 97 7.80 -5.10 9.85
C PHE A 97 7.82 -6.16 10.96
N ILE A 98 8.24 -5.81 12.18
CA ILE A 98 8.18 -6.71 13.34
C ILE A 98 6.72 -7.07 13.65
N VAL A 99 5.77 -6.13 13.55
CA VAL A 99 4.33 -6.43 13.67
C VAL A 99 3.90 -7.48 12.63
N ASN A 100 4.34 -7.33 11.37
CA ASN A 100 4.08 -8.31 10.32
C ASN A 100 4.65 -9.69 10.64
N MET A 101 5.86 -9.76 11.19
CA MET A 101 6.47 -11.01 11.63
C MET A 101 5.71 -11.65 12.79
N TYR A 102 5.23 -10.85 13.75
CA TYR A 102 4.42 -11.33 14.87
C TYR A 102 3.15 -12.01 14.37
N TYR A 103 2.37 -11.35 13.52
CA TYR A 103 1.14 -11.92 12.96
C TYR A 103 1.38 -13.12 12.03
N ALA A 104 2.51 -13.14 11.31
CA ALA A 104 2.91 -14.29 10.51
C ALA A 104 3.20 -15.54 11.36
N ARG A 105 3.85 -15.38 12.53
CA ARG A 105 4.08 -16.49 13.48
C ARG A 105 2.77 -17.04 14.02
N GLN A 106 1.82 -16.16 14.32
CA GLN A 106 0.48 -16.53 14.81
C GLN A 106 -0.44 -17.06 13.70
N LYS A 107 0.03 -17.15 12.45
CA LYS A 107 -0.77 -17.56 11.27
C LYS A 107 -2.05 -16.72 11.10
N ASN A 108 -1.97 -15.45 11.51
CA ASN A 108 -3.06 -14.49 11.44
C ASN A 108 -2.62 -13.26 10.62
N GLU A 109 -2.13 -13.50 9.40
CA GLU A 109 -1.61 -12.44 8.53
C GLU A 109 -2.69 -11.43 8.09
N ARG A 110 -3.95 -11.69 8.44
CA ARG A 110 -5.15 -11.00 7.99
C ARG A 110 -5.83 -10.21 9.09
N ALA A 111 -5.19 -10.11 10.24
CA ALA A 111 -5.58 -9.20 11.30
C ALA A 111 -5.58 -7.76 10.81
N LEU A 112 -6.54 -6.95 11.27
CA LEU A 112 -6.65 -5.55 10.84
C LEU A 112 -5.41 -4.73 11.18
N LEU A 113 -4.84 -4.91 12.38
CA LEU A 113 -3.60 -4.23 12.78
C LEU A 113 -2.41 -4.62 11.89
N ASN A 114 -2.37 -5.89 11.44
CA ASN A 114 -1.36 -6.33 10.49
C ASN A 114 -1.51 -5.61 9.15
N ASP A 115 -2.73 -5.61 8.61
CA ASP A 115 -3.05 -4.94 7.34
C ASP A 115 -2.71 -3.43 7.43
N MET A 116 -3.06 -2.76 8.54
CA MET A 116 -2.73 -1.35 8.80
C MET A 116 -1.21 -1.12 8.82
N SER A 117 -0.45 -1.97 9.52
CA SER A 117 1.01 -1.83 9.57
C SER A 117 1.65 -1.95 8.18
N ALA A 118 1.13 -2.84 7.33
CA ALA A 118 1.59 -3.00 5.96
C ALA A 118 1.23 -1.78 5.10
N ILE A 119 0.03 -1.21 5.25
CA ILE A 119 -0.38 0.01 4.54
C ILE A 119 0.52 1.19 4.91
N ILE A 120 0.85 1.35 6.19
CA ILE A 120 1.77 2.41 6.64
C ILE A 120 3.16 2.22 5.99
N VAL A 121 3.66 0.98 5.95
CA VAL A 121 4.90 0.63 5.23
C VAL A 121 4.84 1.03 3.76
N PHE A 122 3.73 0.76 3.07
CA PHE A 122 3.55 1.17 1.68
C PHE A 122 3.49 2.69 1.50
N CYS A 123 2.82 3.40 2.41
CA CYS A 123 2.75 4.86 2.39
C CYS A 123 4.11 5.50 2.67
N ILE A 124 4.91 4.92 3.58
CA ILE A 124 6.31 5.33 3.79
C ILE A 124 7.13 5.08 2.53
N GLY A 125 6.92 3.98 1.80
CA GLY A 125 7.55 3.75 0.50
C GLY A 125 7.23 4.86 -0.53
N GLY A 126 5.99 5.34 -0.56
CA GLY A 126 5.61 6.53 -1.32
C GLY A 126 6.35 7.79 -0.86
N LEU A 127 6.35 8.05 0.45
CA LEU A 127 7.05 9.18 1.05
C LEU A 127 8.56 9.17 0.74
N VAL A 128 9.20 7.99 0.78
CA VAL A 128 10.59 7.79 0.35
C VAL A 128 10.76 8.23 -1.09
N SER A 129 9.87 7.82 -2.01
CA SER A 129 9.92 8.25 -3.40
C SER A 129 9.81 9.77 -3.56
N TYR A 130 8.95 10.45 -2.80
CA TYR A 130 8.85 11.91 -2.85
C TYR A 130 10.14 12.58 -2.35
N TYR A 131 10.57 12.18 -1.15
CA TYR A 131 11.79 12.69 -0.51
C TYR A 131 13.03 12.45 -1.37
N PHE A 132 13.08 11.33 -2.11
CA PHE A 132 14.23 10.93 -2.90
C PHE A 132 14.72 12.02 -3.85
N SER A 133 13.79 12.73 -4.50
CA SER A 133 14.11 13.87 -5.36
C SER A 133 14.00 15.21 -4.67
N MET A 134 13.00 15.40 -3.81
CA MET A 134 12.69 16.72 -3.24
C MET A 134 13.57 17.07 -2.03
N LYS A 135 14.15 16.06 -1.37
CA LYS A 135 15.06 16.16 -0.21
C LYS A 135 14.46 16.81 1.04
N LEU A 136 13.15 16.98 1.07
CA LEU A 136 12.38 17.58 2.16
C LEU A 136 11.00 16.93 2.25
N ILE A 137 10.38 17.04 3.42
CA ILE A 137 9.00 16.61 3.68
C ILE A 137 8.17 17.87 3.84
N ASP A 138 7.48 18.28 2.78
CA ASP A 138 6.57 19.43 2.77
C ASP A 138 5.11 19.01 2.90
N LYS A 139 4.20 19.99 2.73
CA LYS A 139 2.75 19.75 2.72
C LYS A 139 2.34 18.75 1.65
N THR A 140 2.99 18.75 0.49
CA THR A 140 2.71 17.80 -0.62
C THR A 140 3.03 16.37 -0.21
N ALA A 141 4.22 16.15 0.35
CA ALA A 141 4.64 14.84 0.84
C ALA A 141 3.67 14.29 1.90
N LEU A 142 3.27 15.14 2.85
CA LEU A 142 2.32 14.78 3.91
C LEU A 142 0.92 14.50 3.35
N PHE A 143 0.44 15.31 2.41
CA PHE A 143 -0.84 15.11 1.73
C PHE A 143 -0.88 13.77 0.99
N ILE A 144 0.12 13.48 0.16
CA ILE A 144 0.22 12.22 -0.60
C ILE A 144 0.23 11.01 0.34
N THR A 145 0.99 11.09 1.43
CA THR A 145 1.10 10.02 2.42
C THR A 145 -0.24 9.79 3.13
N LEU A 146 -0.88 10.86 3.61
CA LEU A 146 -2.14 10.79 4.33
C LEU A 146 -3.30 10.32 3.44
N ILE A 147 -3.43 10.89 2.25
CA ILE A 147 -4.52 10.55 1.33
C ILE A 147 -4.40 9.10 0.85
N SER A 148 -3.17 8.63 0.60
CA SER A 148 -2.90 7.23 0.27
C SER A 148 -3.25 6.29 1.42
N PHE A 149 -2.86 6.65 2.65
CA PHE A 149 -3.18 5.86 3.84
C PHE A 149 -4.69 5.72 4.03
N LEU A 150 -5.43 6.84 3.99
CA LEU A 150 -6.89 6.84 4.14
C LEU A 150 -7.58 6.02 3.04
N TYR A 151 -7.13 6.17 1.80
CA TYR A 151 -7.64 5.40 0.69
C TYR A 151 -7.46 3.89 0.86
N PHE A 152 -6.23 3.44 1.14
CA PHE A 152 -5.92 2.00 1.26
C PHE A 152 -6.47 1.37 2.53
N LEU A 153 -6.64 2.15 3.60
CA LEU A 153 -7.37 1.70 4.79
C LEU A 153 -8.85 1.44 4.46
N GLY A 154 -9.50 2.34 3.72
CA GLY A 154 -10.86 2.13 3.21
C GLY A 154 -10.98 0.89 2.32
N SER A 155 -10.04 0.71 1.38
CA SER A 155 -9.94 -0.52 0.57
C SER A 155 -9.92 -1.79 1.43
N THR A 156 -9.18 -1.78 2.55
CA THR A 156 -9.10 -2.94 3.46
C THR A 156 -10.45 -3.26 4.11
N PHE A 157 -11.20 -2.25 4.57
CA PHE A 157 -12.54 -2.47 5.11
C PHE A 157 -13.50 -3.04 4.07
N TYR A 158 -13.47 -2.50 2.85
CA TYR A 158 -14.26 -3.01 1.74
C TYR A 158 -13.90 -4.47 1.41
N VAL A 159 -12.63 -4.77 1.19
CA VAL A 159 -12.20 -6.13 0.82
C VAL A 159 -12.56 -7.14 1.92
N LYS A 160 -12.47 -6.74 3.20
CA LYS A 160 -12.92 -7.59 4.32
C LYS A 160 -14.42 -7.88 4.22
N THR A 161 -15.28 -6.89 3.98
CA THR A 161 -16.74 -7.11 3.83
C THR A 161 -17.12 -7.96 2.61
N MET A 162 -16.28 -8.02 1.58
CA MET A 162 -16.54 -8.81 0.38
C MET A 162 -16.05 -10.25 0.45
N ILE A 163 -14.97 -10.52 1.21
CA ILE A 163 -14.28 -11.82 1.21
C ILE A 163 -14.43 -12.55 2.55
N ARG A 164 -13.88 -12.01 3.64
CA ARG A 164 -13.75 -12.75 4.91
C ARG A 164 -14.90 -12.50 5.87
N GLU A 165 -15.33 -11.24 5.94
CA GLU A 165 -16.39 -10.74 6.83
C GLU A 165 -17.69 -10.56 6.05
N LYS A 166 -17.93 -11.49 5.11
CA LYS A 166 -19.05 -11.41 4.20
C LYS A 166 -20.36 -11.57 4.97
N ASN A 167 -21.32 -10.71 4.67
CA ASN A 167 -22.62 -10.62 5.36
C ASN A 167 -22.54 -10.27 6.85
N ASN A 168 -21.38 -9.82 7.36
CA ASN A 168 -21.24 -9.39 8.75
C ASN A 168 -21.74 -7.94 8.90
N PRO A 169 -22.86 -7.69 9.63
CA PRO A 169 -23.44 -6.35 9.75
C PRO A 169 -22.54 -5.37 10.50
N LYS A 170 -21.66 -5.86 11.40
CA LYS A 170 -20.69 -4.99 12.09
C LYS A 170 -19.64 -4.46 11.12
N TYR A 171 -19.05 -5.34 10.31
CA TYR A 171 -18.10 -4.93 9.28
C TYR A 171 -18.74 -4.09 8.16
N ARG A 172 -20.02 -4.31 7.86
CA ARG A 172 -20.80 -3.40 7.00
C ARG A 172 -20.79 -1.99 7.57
N LEU A 173 -21.18 -1.83 8.82
CA LEU A 173 -21.27 -0.51 9.46
C LEU A 173 -19.90 0.18 9.53
N ILE A 174 -18.85 -0.56 9.88
CA ILE A 174 -17.47 -0.04 9.87
C ILE A 174 -17.09 0.43 8.48
N SER A 175 -17.30 -0.40 7.44
CA SER A 175 -16.93 -0.04 6.08
C SER A 175 -17.75 1.15 5.58
N TRP A 176 -19.07 1.13 5.70
CA TRP A 176 -19.93 2.23 5.24
C TRP A 176 -19.66 3.52 6.00
N GLY A 177 -19.63 3.45 7.33
CA GLY A 177 -19.32 4.59 8.19
C GLY A 177 -17.97 5.19 7.84
N TYR A 178 -16.93 4.38 7.68
CA TYR A 178 -15.60 4.86 7.27
C TYR A 178 -15.66 5.63 5.94
N HIS A 179 -16.23 5.03 4.89
CA HIS A 179 -16.22 5.64 3.56
C HIS A 179 -17.07 6.91 3.49
N ILE A 180 -18.28 6.88 4.10
CA ILE A 180 -19.19 8.03 4.12
C ILE A 180 -18.57 9.17 4.93
N LEU A 181 -18.14 8.90 6.16
CA LEU A 181 -17.57 9.94 7.04
C LEU A 181 -16.28 10.51 6.46
N LEU A 182 -15.38 9.66 5.93
CA LEU A 182 -14.16 10.13 5.28
C LEU A 182 -14.49 11.08 4.12
N THR A 183 -15.45 10.72 3.28
CA THR A 183 -15.84 11.56 2.13
C THR A 183 -16.45 12.89 2.57
N ILE A 184 -17.30 12.88 3.61
CA ILE A 184 -17.89 14.10 4.18
C ILE A 184 -16.82 15.00 4.82
N ILE A 185 -15.92 14.44 5.62
CA ILE A 185 -14.85 15.18 6.28
C ILE A 185 -13.93 15.80 5.23
N VAL A 186 -13.52 15.03 4.22
CA VAL A 186 -12.67 15.53 3.14
C VAL A 186 -13.40 16.60 2.32
N PHE A 187 -14.69 16.44 2.03
CA PHE A 187 -15.49 17.47 1.36
C PHE A 187 -15.54 18.79 2.14
N ALA A 188 -15.71 18.72 3.46
CA ALA A 188 -15.75 19.89 4.32
C ALA A 188 -14.39 20.64 4.37
N ILE A 189 -13.28 19.90 4.27
CA ILE A 189 -11.92 20.49 4.23
C ILE A 189 -11.61 21.06 2.84
N ASN A 190 -11.86 20.27 1.79
CA ASN A 190 -11.64 20.65 0.40
C ASN A 190 -12.60 19.86 -0.52
N PRO A 191 -13.62 20.50 -1.10
CA PRO A 191 -14.63 19.83 -1.92
C PRO A 191 -14.05 19.03 -3.08
N TRP A 192 -12.97 19.51 -3.72
CA TRP A 192 -12.33 18.79 -4.82
C TRP A 192 -11.72 17.48 -4.35
N CYS A 193 -11.04 17.48 -3.19
CA CYS A 193 -10.43 16.26 -2.65
C CYS A 193 -11.46 15.15 -2.37
N SER A 194 -12.73 15.48 -2.15
CA SER A 194 -13.77 14.47 -1.94
C SER A 194 -13.99 13.56 -3.16
N LEU A 195 -13.73 14.07 -4.37
CA LEU A 195 -13.90 13.33 -5.62
C LEU A 195 -13.06 12.05 -5.65
N ILE A 196 -11.90 12.06 -4.96
CA ILE A 196 -10.99 10.91 -4.79
C ILE A 196 -11.72 9.70 -4.20
N PHE A 197 -12.69 9.92 -3.30
CA PHE A 197 -13.33 8.87 -2.51
C PHE A 197 -14.71 8.45 -3.03
N ILE A 198 -15.30 9.19 -3.98
CA ILE A 198 -16.67 8.93 -4.47
C ILE A 198 -16.84 7.48 -4.94
N PRO A 199 -16.00 6.93 -5.85
CA PRO A 199 -16.20 5.56 -6.29
C PRO A 199 -15.98 4.54 -5.17
N SER A 200 -15.18 4.90 -4.15
CA SER A 200 -14.97 4.06 -2.97
C SER A 200 -16.23 3.95 -2.10
N VAL A 201 -16.97 5.05 -1.91
CA VAL A 201 -18.27 5.01 -1.21
C VAL A 201 -19.29 4.19 -2.01
N ILE A 202 -19.42 4.50 -3.30
CA ILE A 202 -20.39 3.85 -4.19
C ILE A 202 -20.20 2.34 -4.18
N ARG A 203 -18.96 1.86 -4.41
CA ARG A 203 -18.67 0.42 -4.43
C ARG A 203 -18.87 -0.24 -3.07
N ALA A 204 -18.55 0.44 -1.97
CA ALA A 204 -18.71 -0.11 -0.63
C ALA A 204 -20.18 -0.35 -0.27
N ILE A 205 -21.08 0.52 -0.72
CA ILE A 205 -22.52 0.39 -0.49
C ILE A 205 -23.15 -0.59 -1.48
N MET A 206 -22.95 -0.38 -2.77
CA MET A 206 -23.65 -1.12 -3.83
C MET A 206 -23.26 -2.60 -3.92
N LEU A 207 -22.05 -2.96 -3.48
CA LEU A 207 -21.52 -4.32 -3.65
C LEU A 207 -21.59 -5.16 -2.38
N TYR A 208 -21.91 -4.57 -1.23
CA TYR A 208 -22.05 -5.30 0.03
C TYR A 208 -23.02 -6.50 -0.12
N GLY A 209 -22.59 -7.66 0.38
CA GLY A 209 -23.39 -8.90 0.36
C GLY A 209 -23.51 -9.58 -1.01
N LYS A 210 -23.10 -8.93 -2.11
CA LYS A 210 -23.17 -9.53 -3.45
C LYS A 210 -22.21 -10.71 -3.60
N LYS A 211 -22.61 -11.70 -4.41
CA LYS A 211 -21.78 -12.87 -4.76
C LYS A 211 -20.80 -12.52 -5.90
N ILE A 212 -19.75 -11.77 -5.57
CA ILE A 212 -18.67 -11.40 -6.50
C ILE A 212 -17.44 -12.26 -6.22
N SER A 213 -16.78 -12.74 -7.27
CA SER A 213 -15.57 -13.56 -7.14
C SER A 213 -14.37 -12.72 -6.67
N ILE A 214 -13.40 -13.36 -5.99
CA ILE A 214 -12.20 -12.69 -5.45
C ILE A 214 -11.41 -11.95 -6.55
N ILE A 215 -11.32 -12.54 -7.75
CA ILE A 215 -10.65 -11.91 -8.89
C ILE A 215 -11.37 -10.63 -9.32
N LYS A 216 -12.71 -10.66 -9.43
CA LYS A 216 -13.50 -9.48 -9.79
C LYS A 216 -13.38 -8.38 -8.72
N VAL A 217 -13.38 -8.74 -7.44
CA VAL A 217 -13.09 -7.77 -6.35
C VAL A 217 -11.71 -7.15 -6.54
N GLY A 218 -10.69 -7.97 -6.83
CA GLY A 218 -9.33 -7.48 -7.12
C GLY A 218 -9.26 -6.52 -8.31
N VAL A 219 -9.95 -6.83 -9.41
CA VAL A 219 -10.02 -5.95 -10.60
C VAL A 219 -10.71 -4.63 -10.27
N LEU A 220 -11.80 -4.66 -9.51
CA LEU A 220 -12.51 -3.45 -9.06
C LEU A 220 -11.61 -2.57 -8.18
N GLU A 221 -10.82 -3.17 -7.27
CA GLU A 221 -9.88 -2.41 -6.45
C GLU A 221 -8.75 -1.80 -7.29
N ILE A 222 -8.26 -2.49 -8.32
CA ILE A 222 -7.27 -1.95 -9.26
C ILE A 222 -7.87 -0.76 -10.01
N ALA A 223 -9.07 -0.91 -10.58
CA ALA A 223 -9.75 0.18 -11.29
C ALA A 223 -9.99 1.39 -10.38
N ASN A 224 -10.44 1.16 -9.15
CA ASN A 224 -10.62 2.21 -8.15
C ASN A 224 -9.28 2.86 -7.75
N SER A 225 -8.18 2.13 -7.76
CA SER A 225 -6.84 2.63 -7.41
C SER A 225 -6.25 3.48 -8.53
N VAL A 226 -6.51 3.10 -9.78
CA VAL A 226 -6.16 3.90 -10.96
C VAL A 226 -6.96 5.20 -10.98
N TYR A 227 -8.27 5.14 -10.69
CA TYR A 227 -9.09 6.34 -10.53
C TYR A 227 -8.54 7.25 -9.43
N PHE A 228 -8.24 6.68 -8.25
CA PHE A 228 -7.62 7.40 -7.15
C PHE A 228 -6.34 8.12 -7.59
N LEU A 229 -5.44 7.43 -8.29
CA LEU A 229 -4.18 8.00 -8.79
C LEU A 229 -4.45 9.19 -9.72
N ILE A 230 -5.27 9.00 -10.75
CA ILE A 230 -5.55 10.01 -11.77
C ILE A 230 -6.19 11.26 -11.15
N ILE A 231 -7.22 11.07 -10.33
CA ILE A 231 -7.95 12.19 -9.72
C ILE A 231 -7.09 12.92 -8.70
N THR A 232 -6.28 12.22 -7.92
CA THR A 232 -5.35 12.88 -6.98
C THR A 232 -4.36 13.76 -7.74
N VAL A 233 -3.82 13.28 -8.86
CA VAL A 233 -2.88 14.07 -9.70
C VAL A 233 -3.56 15.31 -10.28
N ILE A 234 -4.79 15.19 -10.80
CA ILE A 234 -5.53 16.31 -11.37
C ILE A 234 -5.85 17.37 -10.31
N ILE A 235 -6.30 16.92 -9.14
CA ILE A 235 -6.82 17.80 -8.09
C ILE A 235 -5.72 18.43 -7.25
N MET A 236 -4.49 17.90 -7.29
CA MET A 236 -3.37 18.41 -6.51
C MET A 236 -3.18 19.93 -6.61
N LYS A 237 -3.42 20.52 -7.79
CA LYS A 237 -3.32 21.97 -8.03
C LYS A 237 -4.34 22.82 -7.24
N TYR A 238 -5.38 22.19 -6.72
CA TYR A 238 -6.46 22.79 -5.93
C TYR A 238 -6.45 22.33 -4.48
N ALA A 239 -5.54 21.42 -4.11
CA ALA A 239 -5.53 20.73 -2.82
C ALA A 239 -4.62 21.38 -1.77
N ILE A 240 -3.58 22.11 -2.20
CA ILE A 240 -2.55 22.73 -1.35
C ILE A 240 -2.38 24.20 -1.68
#